data_AF-A0AAU4H6G5-F1
#
_entry.id   AF-A0AAU4H6G5-F1
#
_cell.length_a   1.000
_cell.length_b   1.000
_cell.length_c   1.000
_cell.angle_alpha   90.00
_cell.angle_beta   90.00
_cell.angle_gamma   90.00
#
_symmetry.space_group_name_H-M   'P 1'
#
loop_
_entity.id
_entity.type
_entity.pdbx_description
1 polymer ?
#
loop_
_entity_poly.entity_id
_entity_poly.type
_entity_poly.pdbx_seq_one_letter_code
_entity_poly.pdbx_strand_id
1 'polypeptide(L)'
;MATPELALHGLVLLGTDTVYAVHMPTFTAPYDFQAVLRVTLNTDTYRTARKRYGTSALLTLSPRTLLLKDLEPGASFPADLYFGRFGRDGELLGEVGVGIEERLYVGHPTEPTMEPAPLRYVLFGREQLYLAHVFTRPPDFDQVLTAQLAGEWLTSAGERSASTVTIPGRPDDLTGRLHPGEQVTADGAELQVLAEVYLETADLAGEA
;
A
#
# COMPACT_ATOMS: atom_id res chain seq x y z
N MET A 1 30.75 -3.10 -3.88
CA MET A 1 29.95 -2.32 -2.93
C MET A 1 29.17 -1.31 -3.73
N ALA A 2 27.86 -1.52 -3.90
CA ALA A 2 27.03 -0.52 -4.57
C ALA A 2 26.96 0.72 -3.66
N THR A 3 27.23 1.89 -4.22
CA THR A 3 26.99 3.17 -3.57
C THR A 3 25.50 3.24 -3.20
N PRO A 4 25.11 3.72 -2.01
CA PRO A 4 23.70 3.80 -1.58
C PRO A 4 22.85 4.84 -2.34
N GLU A 5 23.21 5.15 -3.59
CA GLU A 5 22.52 6.09 -4.47
C GLU A 5 21.88 5.29 -5.61
N LEU A 6 20.55 5.41 -5.73
CA LEU A 6 19.66 4.81 -6.74
C LEU A 6 19.13 3.40 -6.40
N ALA A 7 18.48 3.28 -5.25
CA ALA A 7 17.45 2.26 -5.07
C ALA A 7 16.15 2.76 -5.68
N LEU A 8 15.57 2.00 -6.62
CA LEU A 8 14.30 2.33 -7.27
C LEU A 8 13.17 1.80 -6.38
N HIS A 9 12.51 2.70 -5.66
CA HIS A 9 11.36 2.35 -4.82
C HIS A 9 10.08 2.35 -5.66
N GLY A 10 9.20 1.39 -5.41
CA GLY A 10 7.84 1.38 -5.96
C GLY A 10 6.84 1.88 -4.94
N LEU A 11 5.90 2.72 -5.37
CA LEU A 11 4.73 3.08 -4.56
C LEU A 11 3.44 2.74 -5.32
N VAL A 12 2.50 2.04 -4.69
CA VAL A 12 1.13 1.88 -5.20
C VAL A 12 0.33 3.12 -4.85
N LEU A 13 -0.33 3.73 -5.84
CA LEU A 13 -1.25 4.85 -5.63
C LEU A 13 -2.68 4.36 -5.44
N LEU A 14 -3.42 5.03 -4.57
CA LEU A 14 -4.82 4.76 -4.24
C LEU A 14 -5.61 6.08 -4.15
N GLY A 15 -6.92 6.00 -4.37
CA GLY A 15 -7.83 7.14 -4.21
C GLY A 15 -7.92 8.05 -5.42
N THR A 16 -8.73 9.11 -5.30
CA THR A 16 -9.03 10.03 -6.41
C THR A 16 -8.87 11.48 -5.98
N ASP A 17 -9.63 11.89 -4.96
CA ASP A 17 -9.58 13.23 -4.38
C ASP A 17 -8.52 13.28 -3.27
N THR A 18 -8.64 12.41 -2.27
CA THR A 18 -7.55 12.08 -1.34
C THR A 18 -6.70 10.97 -1.95
N VAL A 19 -5.38 11.19 -2.05
CA VAL A 19 -4.44 10.24 -2.65
C VAL A 19 -3.54 9.64 -1.59
N TYR A 20 -3.41 8.31 -1.61
CA TYR A 20 -2.49 7.58 -0.76
C TYR A 20 -1.41 6.91 -1.58
N ALA A 21 -0.21 6.81 -1.03
CA ALA A 21 0.91 6.06 -1.59
C ALA A 21 1.34 4.97 -0.59
N VAL A 22 1.38 3.71 -1.06
CA VAL A 22 1.81 2.55 -0.28
C VAL A 22 3.13 2.06 -0.84
N HIS A 23 4.18 2.00 -0.01
CA HIS A 23 5.48 1.49 -0.43
C HIS A 23 5.42 -0.01 -0.72
N MET A 24 6.06 -0.44 -1.81
CA MET A 24 6.24 -1.85 -2.21
C MET A 24 7.55 -2.36 -1.58
N PRO A 25 7.51 -3.00 -0.41
CA PRO A 25 8.69 -3.41 0.34
C PRO A 25 9.33 -4.67 -0.23
N THR A 26 10.58 -4.92 0.14
CA THR A 26 11.16 -6.27 0.16
C THR A 26 11.70 -6.55 1.56
N PHE A 27 12.34 -7.70 1.78
CA PHE A 27 13.02 -8.00 3.05
C PHE A 27 14.51 -7.60 3.06
N THR A 28 14.99 -6.89 2.04
CA THR A 28 16.40 -6.49 1.92
C THR A 28 16.54 -4.99 1.83
N ALA A 29 17.49 -4.45 2.60
CA ALA A 29 17.83 -3.03 2.54
C ALA A 29 18.24 -2.62 1.11
N PRO A 30 17.82 -1.44 0.65
CA PRO A 30 17.14 -0.37 1.41
C PRO A 30 15.60 -0.42 1.35
N TYR A 31 14.99 -1.52 0.90
CA TYR A 31 13.55 -1.65 0.71
C TYR A 31 12.81 -2.31 1.90
N ASP A 32 13.53 -2.59 2.99
CA ASP A 32 13.11 -3.35 4.16
C ASP A 32 12.25 -2.56 5.16
N PHE A 33 11.33 -1.74 4.65
CA PHE A 33 10.37 -0.99 5.43
C PHE A 33 9.03 -0.88 4.71
N GLN A 34 7.95 -0.78 5.47
CA GLN A 34 6.63 -0.48 4.96
C GLN A 34 6.28 0.98 5.25
N ALA A 35 5.59 1.64 4.32
CA ALA A 35 5.09 2.99 4.52
C ALA A 35 3.73 3.19 3.86
N VAL A 36 2.84 3.91 4.54
CA VAL A 36 1.58 4.43 3.99
C VAL A 36 1.57 5.94 4.19
N LEU A 37 1.40 6.67 3.10
CA LEU A 37 1.51 8.13 3.05
C LEU A 37 0.23 8.71 2.47
N ARG A 38 -0.20 9.88 2.97
CA ARG A 38 -1.12 10.76 2.23
C ARG A 38 -0.29 11.75 1.43
N VAL A 39 -0.60 11.88 0.14
CA VAL A 39 0.20 12.67 -0.79
C VAL A 39 -0.66 13.59 -1.65
N THR A 40 -0.04 14.67 -2.12
CA THR A 40 -0.54 15.48 -3.23
C THR A 40 0.21 15.15 -4.50
N LEU A 41 -0.46 15.34 -5.63
CA LEU A 41 0.13 15.24 -6.97
C LEU A 41 -0.12 16.56 -7.70
N ASN A 42 0.96 17.16 -8.23
CA ASN A 42 0.92 18.50 -8.81
C ASN A 42 0.45 18.53 -10.28
N THR A 43 0.17 17.38 -10.89
CA THR A 43 -0.32 17.29 -12.27
C THR A 43 -1.70 16.62 -12.35
N ASP A 44 -2.43 16.92 -13.44
CA ASP A 44 -3.68 16.24 -13.76
C ASP A 44 -3.48 14.83 -14.35
N THR A 45 -2.24 14.39 -14.56
CA THR A 45 -1.93 13.08 -15.16
C THR A 45 -2.57 11.95 -14.35
N TYR A 46 -2.44 11.99 -13.03
CA TYR A 46 -3.06 10.99 -12.15
C TYR A 46 -4.59 11.02 -12.19
N ARG A 47 -5.19 12.21 -12.09
CA ARG A 47 -6.65 12.36 -12.16
C ARG A 47 -7.20 11.86 -13.50
N THR A 48 -6.48 12.13 -14.60
CA THR A 48 -6.83 11.66 -15.94
C THR A 48 -6.71 10.13 -16.02
N ALA A 49 -5.64 9.56 -15.49
CA ALA A 49 -5.45 8.11 -15.42
C ALA A 49 -6.57 7.44 -14.61
N ARG A 50 -6.93 7.98 -13.44
CA ARG A 50 -8.03 7.47 -12.62
C ARG A 50 -9.37 7.52 -13.32
N LYS A 51 -9.69 8.60 -14.04
CA LYS A 51 -10.90 8.70 -14.85
C LYS A 51 -10.93 7.66 -15.99
N ARG A 52 -9.77 7.36 -16.58
CA ARG A 52 -9.65 6.42 -17.70
C ARG A 52 -9.70 4.95 -17.27
N TYR A 53 -8.99 4.60 -16.20
CA TYR A 53 -8.76 3.20 -15.81
C TYR A 53 -9.57 2.77 -14.57
N GLY A 54 -10.12 3.70 -13.80
CA GLY A 54 -10.90 3.44 -12.59
C GLY A 54 -10.10 3.47 -11.29
N THR A 55 -10.80 3.34 -10.17
CA THR A 55 -10.25 3.45 -8.80
C THR A 55 -9.50 2.20 -8.35
N SER A 56 -9.84 1.03 -8.90
CA SER A 56 -9.17 -0.25 -8.60
C SER A 56 -8.00 -0.56 -9.56
N ALA A 57 -7.75 0.30 -10.55
CA ALA A 57 -6.62 0.14 -11.45
C ALA A 57 -5.28 0.29 -10.71
N LEU A 58 -4.32 -0.57 -11.02
CA LEU A 58 -2.97 -0.43 -10.51
C LEU A 58 -2.28 0.77 -11.17
N LEU A 59 -2.02 1.80 -10.38
CA LEU A 59 -1.13 2.89 -10.74
C LEU A 59 0.05 2.87 -9.76
N THR A 60 1.27 2.90 -10.29
CA THR A 60 2.48 2.90 -9.46
C THR A 60 3.36 4.11 -9.75
N LEU A 61 4.06 4.60 -8.74
CA LEU A 61 5.12 5.60 -8.87
C LEU A 61 6.49 4.96 -8.75
N SER A 62 7.44 5.50 -9.51
CA SER A 62 8.87 5.30 -9.30
C SER A 62 9.53 6.65 -9.01
N PRO A 63 9.77 6.98 -7.73
CA PRO A 63 10.61 8.11 -7.37
C PRO A 63 12.03 7.88 -7.87
N ARG A 64 12.71 8.94 -8.32
CA ARG A 64 14.10 8.82 -8.79
C ARG A 64 15.09 8.45 -7.68
N THR A 65 14.78 8.91 -6.47
CA THR A 65 15.44 8.55 -5.22
C THR A 65 14.40 8.67 -4.11
N LEU A 66 14.26 7.64 -3.27
CA LEU A 66 13.43 7.70 -2.09
C LEU A 66 14.23 7.10 -0.93
N LEU A 67 14.50 7.88 0.09
CA LEU A 67 15.06 7.40 1.35
C LEU A 67 13.99 7.54 2.44
N LEU A 68 14.12 6.78 3.53
CA LEU A 68 13.15 6.88 4.63
C LEU A 68 13.03 8.32 5.19
N LYS A 69 14.15 9.07 5.20
CA LYS A 69 14.20 10.49 5.57
C LYS A 69 13.41 11.40 4.62
N ASP A 70 13.15 10.95 3.40
CA ASP A 70 12.40 11.69 2.38
C ASP A 70 10.88 11.48 2.56
N LEU A 71 10.45 10.67 3.54
CA LEU A 71 9.04 10.40 3.87
C LEU A 71 8.44 11.38 4.90
N GLU A 72 9.09 12.52 5.14
CA GLU A 72 8.64 13.50 6.13
C GLU A 72 7.55 14.43 5.54
N PRO A 73 6.52 14.79 6.34
CA PRO A 73 5.53 15.78 5.93
C PRO A 73 6.16 17.09 5.44
N GLY A 74 5.66 17.60 4.31
CA GLY A 74 6.20 18.79 3.64
C GLY A 74 7.34 18.51 2.64
N ALA A 75 7.89 17.29 2.61
CA ALA A 75 8.82 16.88 1.57
C ALA A 75 8.12 16.77 0.21
N SER A 76 8.89 16.97 -0.87
CA SER A 76 8.40 16.76 -2.24
C SER A 76 9.50 16.23 -3.16
N PHE A 77 9.10 15.44 -4.15
CA PHE A 77 10.03 14.82 -5.09
C PHE A 77 9.36 14.52 -6.44
N PRO A 78 10.12 14.48 -7.55
CA PRO A 78 9.61 14.01 -8.83
C PRO A 78 9.56 12.47 -8.86
N ALA A 79 8.53 11.93 -9.53
CA ALA A 79 8.38 10.51 -9.77
C ALA A 79 7.77 10.25 -11.14
N ASP A 80 8.11 9.10 -11.73
CA ASP A 80 7.48 8.61 -12.94
C ASP A 80 6.21 7.83 -12.57
N LEU A 81 5.08 8.17 -13.20
CA LEU A 81 3.79 7.52 -13.00
C LEU A 81 3.55 6.46 -14.06
N TYR A 82 3.14 5.27 -13.63
CA TYR A 82 2.85 4.12 -14.50
C TYR A 82 1.43 3.61 -14.32
N PHE A 83 0.84 3.09 -15.40
CA PHE A 83 -0.31 2.19 -15.35
C PHE A 83 0.16 0.74 -15.43
N GLY A 84 -0.08 -0.05 -14.38
CA GLY A 84 0.54 -1.36 -14.17
C GLY A 84 1.75 -1.29 -13.22
N ARG A 85 2.53 -2.38 -13.13
CA ARG A 85 3.68 -2.42 -12.22
C ARG A 85 4.89 -1.74 -12.85
N PHE A 86 5.38 -0.70 -12.18
CA PHE A 86 6.72 -0.16 -12.46
C PHE A 86 7.78 -1.28 -12.50
N GLY A 87 8.74 -1.14 -13.41
CA GLY A 87 9.88 -2.06 -13.55
C GLY A 87 9.55 -3.43 -14.19
N ARG A 88 8.28 -3.70 -14.51
CA ARG A 88 7.84 -4.93 -15.17
C ARG A 88 6.95 -4.64 -16.38
N ASP A 89 5.64 -4.52 -16.16
CA ASP A 89 4.61 -4.47 -17.21
C ASP A 89 3.93 -3.09 -17.33
N GLY A 90 4.36 -2.10 -16.56
CA GLY A 90 3.73 -0.78 -16.49
C GLY A 90 3.98 0.12 -17.71
N GLU A 91 2.91 0.78 -18.19
CA GLU A 91 2.96 1.85 -19.20
C GLU A 91 3.30 3.18 -18.53
N LEU A 92 4.39 3.85 -18.96
CA LEU A 92 4.75 5.19 -18.48
C LEU A 92 3.71 6.22 -18.94
N LEU A 93 3.05 6.88 -17.99
CA LEU A 93 2.06 7.93 -18.23
C LEU A 93 2.67 9.34 -18.18
N GLY A 94 3.87 9.49 -17.57
CA GLY A 94 4.62 10.73 -17.48
C GLY A 94 5.13 11.03 -16.08
N GLU A 95 5.86 12.12 -15.95
CA GLU A 95 6.40 12.60 -14.66
C GLU A 95 5.32 13.34 -13.86
N VAL A 96 5.32 13.14 -12.54
CA VAL A 96 4.47 13.86 -11.58
C VAL A 96 5.33 14.33 -10.41
N GLY A 97 5.03 15.50 -9.86
CA GLY A 97 5.57 15.94 -8.58
C GLY A 97 4.68 15.44 -7.45
N VAL A 98 5.30 14.77 -6.49
CA VAL A 98 4.66 14.20 -5.29
C VAL A 98 5.00 15.09 -4.10
N GLY A 99 4.00 15.50 -3.32
CA GLY A 99 4.19 16.17 -2.04
C GLY A 99 3.63 15.32 -0.90
N ILE A 100 4.37 15.14 0.19
CA ILE A 100 3.92 14.38 1.35
C ILE A 100 3.12 15.29 2.27
N GLU A 101 1.83 14.99 2.45
CA GLU A 101 0.99 15.69 3.41
C GLU A 101 1.12 15.08 4.80
N GLU A 102 1.11 13.75 4.88
CA GLU A 102 1.06 13.04 6.15
C GLU A 102 1.68 11.65 6.01
N ARG A 103 2.37 11.23 7.07
CA ARG A 103 2.90 9.88 7.22
C ARG A 103 1.97 9.08 8.13
N LEU A 104 1.15 8.23 7.53
CA LEU A 104 0.09 7.49 8.24
C LEU A 104 0.63 6.25 8.94
N TYR A 105 1.57 5.54 8.30
CA TYR A 105 2.20 4.35 8.85
C TYR A 105 3.65 4.24 8.37
N VAL A 106 4.55 3.85 9.27
CA VAL A 106 5.88 3.33 8.95
C VAL A 106 6.18 2.16 9.88
N GLY A 107 6.64 1.06 9.31
CA GLY A 107 7.02 -0.13 10.05
C GLY A 107 8.16 -0.87 9.38
N HIS A 108 8.83 -1.73 10.13
CA HIS A 108 9.75 -2.72 9.59
C HIS A 108 9.16 -4.12 9.79
N PRO A 109 9.48 -5.09 8.93
CA PRO A 109 9.10 -6.46 9.17
C PRO A 109 9.59 -6.93 10.54
N THR A 110 8.69 -7.51 11.33
CA THR A 110 9.00 -8.04 12.65
C THR A 110 8.62 -9.51 12.71
N GLU A 111 9.49 -10.34 13.27
CA GLU A 111 9.16 -11.74 13.50
C GLU A 111 7.95 -11.88 14.44
N PRO A 112 6.99 -12.75 14.10
CA PRO A 112 5.82 -12.98 14.94
C PRO A 112 6.21 -13.71 16.23
N THR A 113 5.51 -13.39 17.32
CA THR A 113 5.76 -13.99 18.65
C THR A 113 4.99 -15.29 18.89
N MET A 114 4.15 -15.72 17.95
CA MET A 114 3.36 -16.94 18.00
C MET A 114 3.13 -17.52 16.60
N GLU A 115 2.90 -18.83 16.52
CA GLU A 115 2.67 -19.57 15.27
C GLU A 115 1.36 -20.39 15.32
N PRO A 116 0.50 -20.37 14.27
CA PRO A 116 0.63 -19.49 13.10
C PRO A 116 0.43 -18.03 13.48
N ALA A 117 1.24 -17.14 12.88
CA ALA A 117 1.07 -15.71 13.04
C ALA A 117 -0.32 -15.27 12.54
N PRO A 118 -0.99 -14.34 13.23
CA PRO A 118 -2.29 -13.86 12.78
C PRO A 118 -2.13 -12.86 11.62
N LEU A 119 -2.99 -12.97 10.61
CA LEU A 119 -3.03 -12.06 9.48
C LEU A 119 -3.37 -10.63 9.93
N ARG A 120 -2.55 -9.66 9.51
CA ARG A 120 -2.71 -8.24 9.88
C ARG A 120 -2.65 -7.33 8.66
N TYR A 121 -3.40 -6.23 8.73
CA TYR A 121 -3.39 -5.16 7.73
C TYR A 121 -3.31 -3.80 8.39
N VAL A 122 -2.68 -2.83 7.73
CA VAL A 122 -2.88 -1.41 8.00
C VAL A 122 -4.19 -0.99 7.33
N LEU A 123 -5.18 -0.62 8.13
CA LEU A 123 -6.45 -0.03 7.70
C LEU A 123 -6.33 1.50 7.68
N PHE A 124 -6.62 2.11 6.53
CA PHE A 124 -6.56 3.56 6.33
C PHE A 124 -7.56 4.01 5.27
N GLY A 125 -7.74 5.33 5.11
CA GLY A 125 -8.64 5.91 4.11
C GLY A 125 -9.75 6.76 4.72
N ARG A 126 -10.32 7.64 3.90
CA ARG A 126 -11.40 8.57 4.28
C ARG A 126 -12.68 8.28 3.52
N GLU A 127 -12.68 8.55 2.22
CA GLU A 127 -13.84 8.35 1.33
C GLU A 127 -14.00 6.89 0.93
N GLN A 128 -12.87 6.19 0.82
CA GLN A 128 -12.75 4.77 0.54
C GLN A 128 -11.75 4.19 1.55
N LEU A 129 -12.02 2.99 2.06
CA LEU A 129 -11.07 2.30 2.93
C LEU A 129 -10.12 1.43 2.11
N TYR A 130 -8.92 1.29 2.63
CA TYR A 130 -7.84 0.51 2.06
C TYR A 130 -7.20 -0.35 3.14
N LEU A 131 -6.66 -1.49 2.71
CA LEU A 131 -5.89 -2.39 3.55
C LEU A 131 -4.55 -2.63 2.87
N ALA A 132 -3.45 -2.45 3.60
CA ALA A 132 -2.11 -2.86 3.18
C ALA A 132 -1.61 -3.94 4.14
N HIS A 133 -1.23 -5.11 3.62
CA HIS A 133 -0.76 -6.24 4.44
C HIS A 133 0.46 -5.83 5.30
N VAL A 134 0.50 -6.28 6.56
CA VAL A 134 1.63 -5.99 7.46
C VAL A 134 2.67 -7.11 7.34
N PHE A 135 3.85 -6.78 6.84
CA PHE A 135 4.90 -7.76 6.60
C PHE A 135 5.48 -8.29 7.92
N THR A 136 5.82 -9.58 7.94
CA THR A 136 6.46 -10.22 9.08
C THR A 136 7.84 -10.77 8.72
N ARG A 137 7.89 -11.88 7.96
CA ARG A 137 9.14 -12.54 7.55
C ARG A 137 8.92 -13.38 6.29
N PRO A 138 9.97 -13.64 5.48
CA PRO A 138 9.85 -14.57 4.36
C PRO A 138 9.51 -16.01 4.84
N PRO A 139 8.76 -16.79 4.03
CA PRO A 139 8.01 -16.34 2.86
C PRO A 139 6.80 -15.49 3.27
N ASP A 140 6.53 -14.43 2.50
CA ASP A 140 5.41 -13.51 2.76
C ASP A 140 4.76 -13.05 1.43
N PHE A 141 3.77 -12.15 1.51
CA PHE A 141 3.10 -11.57 0.35
C PHE A 141 2.81 -10.07 0.57
N ASP A 142 2.88 -9.27 -0.49
CA ASP A 142 2.43 -7.88 -0.47
C ASP A 142 1.03 -7.80 -1.03
N GLN A 143 0.07 -7.30 -0.25
CA GLN A 143 -1.29 -7.15 -0.73
C GLN A 143 -1.85 -5.78 -0.36
N VAL A 144 -2.38 -5.10 -1.37
CA VAL A 144 -3.12 -3.85 -1.21
C VAL A 144 -4.54 -4.01 -1.73
N LEU A 145 -5.50 -3.71 -0.87
CA LEU A 145 -6.92 -3.92 -1.13
C LEU A 145 -7.71 -2.62 -1.00
N THR A 146 -8.84 -2.57 -1.67
CA THR A 146 -9.94 -1.64 -1.37
C THR A 146 -10.99 -2.36 -0.52
N ALA A 147 -11.54 -1.66 0.45
CA ALA A 147 -12.55 -2.19 1.36
C ALA A 147 -13.61 -1.14 1.71
N GLN A 148 -14.71 -1.58 2.30
CA GLN A 148 -15.71 -0.72 2.94
C GLN A 148 -16.18 -1.35 4.25
N LEU A 149 -16.74 -0.56 5.15
CA LEU A 149 -17.44 -1.10 6.33
C LEU A 149 -18.69 -1.84 5.85
N ALA A 150 -18.92 -3.05 6.34
CA ALA A 150 -20.20 -3.72 6.17
C ALA A 150 -21.20 -3.18 7.20
N GLY A 151 -22.41 -2.83 6.76
CA GLY A 151 -23.45 -2.20 7.59
C GLY A 151 -23.84 -0.79 7.11
N GLU A 152 -24.74 -0.12 7.85
CA GLU A 152 -25.23 1.21 7.46
C GLU A 152 -24.08 2.18 7.22
N TRP A 153 -24.12 2.79 6.03
CA TRP A 153 -23.11 3.65 5.47
C TRP A 153 -22.81 4.77 6.45
N LEU A 154 -21.65 4.72 7.12
CA LEU A 154 -21.16 5.84 7.89
C LEU A 154 -20.74 6.94 6.91
N THR A 155 -21.70 7.77 6.53
CA THR A 155 -21.53 9.10 5.92
C THR A 155 -20.88 10.11 6.90
N SER A 156 -20.16 9.62 7.91
CA SER A 156 -19.38 10.41 8.85
C SER A 156 -18.20 9.60 9.36
N ALA A 157 -17.44 8.95 8.46
CA ALA A 157 -16.07 8.61 8.81
C ALA A 157 -15.27 9.91 8.88
N GLY A 158 -15.24 10.51 10.08
CA GLY A 158 -14.16 11.43 10.44
C GLY A 158 -12.81 10.77 10.12
N GLU A 159 -11.81 11.59 9.83
CA GLU A 159 -10.46 11.16 9.45
C GLU A 159 -10.00 9.96 10.29
N ARG A 160 -9.90 8.77 9.66
CA ARG A 160 -9.29 7.62 10.30
C ARG A 160 -7.79 7.74 10.11
N SER A 161 -7.08 8.00 11.20
CA SER A 161 -5.66 7.68 11.27
C SER A 161 -5.46 6.21 10.92
N ALA A 162 -4.36 5.88 10.24
CA ALA A 162 -4.07 4.48 9.95
C ALA A 162 -3.94 3.68 11.25
N SER A 163 -4.45 2.46 11.23
CA SER A 163 -4.38 1.54 12.37
C SER A 163 -4.10 0.13 11.87
N THR A 164 -3.28 -0.61 12.59
CA THR A 164 -3.09 -2.03 12.31
C THR A 164 -4.27 -2.81 12.90
N VAL A 165 -4.91 -3.63 12.06
CA VAL A 165 -6.03 -4.48 12.44
C VAL A 165 -5.69 -5.95 12.22
N THR A 166 -6.25 -6.83 13.05
CA THR A 166 -6.05 -8.28 12.95
C THR A 166 -7.27 -8.95 12.35
N ILE A 167 -7.06 -9.94 11.48
CA ILE A 167 -8.13 -10.81 10.95
C ILE A 167 -8.16 -12.11 11.77
N PRO A 168 -9.13 -12.30 12.68
CA PRO A 168 -9.15 -13.45 13.57
C PRO A 168 -9.26 -14.77 12.81
N GLY A 169 -8.51 -15.77 13.25
CA GLY A 169 -8.58 -17.13 12.70
C GLY A 169 -7.97 -17.31 11.30
N ARG A 170 -7.25 -16.29 10.78
CA ARG A 170 -6.52 -16.41 9.51
C ARG A 170 -5.01 -16.41 9.73
N PRO A 171 -4.29 -17.39 9.13
CA PRO A 171 -2.84 -17.40 9.18
C PRO A 171 -2.28 -16.25 8.33
N ASP A 172 -1.14 -15.71 8.74
CA ASP A 172 -0.37 -14.70 8.01
C ASP A 172 0.46 -15.35 6.90
N ASP A 173 -0.23 -15.93 5.91
CA ASP A 173 0.37 -16.53 4.73
C ASP A 173 -0.56 -16.39 3.51
N LEU A 174 -0.08 -16.81 2.34
CA LEU A 174 -0.83 -16.69 1.09
C LEU A 174 -2.18 -17.45 1.12
N THR A 175 -2.34 -18.46 1.98
CA THR A 175 -3.61 -19.20 2.14
C THR A 175 -4.62 -18.43 2.98
N GLY A 176 -4.15 -17.58 3.90
CA GLY A 176 -4.99 -16.73 4.75
C GLY A 176 -5.39 -15.40 4.10
N ARG A 177 -4.72 -14.99 3.02
CA ARG A 177 -4.97 -13.70 2.34
C ARG A 177 -6.46 -13.44 2.07
N LEU A 178 -6.83 -12.16 2.04
CA LEU A 178 -8.20 -11.78 1.73
C LEU A 178 -8.44 -11.77 0.21
N HIS A 179 -9.69 -12.03 -0.20
CA HIS A 179 -10.10 -11.98 -1.61
C HIS A 179 -11.27 -11.00 -1.85
N PRO A 180 -11.40 -10.42 -3.06
CA PRO A 180 -12.56 -9.60 -3.42
C PRO A 180 -13.89 -10.31 -3.18
N GLY A 181 -14.84 -9.59 -2.59
CA GLY A 181 -16.17 -10.08 -2.23
C GLY A 181 -16.27 -10.71 -0.83
N GLU A 182 -15.14 -10.98 -0.16
CA GLU A 182 -15.16 -11.49 1.21
C GLU A 182 -15.65 -10.45 2.21
N GLN A 183 -16.36 -10.93 3.23
CA GLN A 183 -16.68 -10.18 4.43
C GLN A 183 -15.87 -10.73 5.58
N VAL A 184 -15.18 -9.85 6.31
CA VAL A 184 -14.30 -10.23 7.43
C VAL A 184 -14.54 -9.32 8.62
N THR A 185 -14.30 -9.85 9.82
CA THR A 185 -14.26 -9.04 11.04
C THR A 185 -12.81 -8.67 11.32
N ALA A 186 -12.51 -7.38 11.47
CA ALA A 186 -11.21 -6.86 11.82
C ALA A 186 -11.34 -6.00 13.09
N ASP A 187 -10.76 -6.46 14.19
CA ASP A 187 -10.85 -5.81 15.52
C ASP A 187 -12.27 -5.37 15.92
N GLY A 188 -13.28 -6.19 15.57
CA GLY A 188 -14.69 -5.95 15.88
C GLY A 188 -15.46 -5.11 14.85
N ALA A 189 -14.80 -4.58 13.81
CA ALA A 189 -15.45 -3.96 12.67
C ALA A 189 -15.67 -4.97 11.54
N GLU A 190 -16.85 -4.98 10.92
CA GLU A 190 -17.09 -5.77 9.72
C GLU A 190 -16.62 -5.00 8.48
N LEU A 191 -15.80 -5.65 7.65
CA LEU A 191 -15.25 -5.10 6.41
C LEU A 191 -15.66 -5.98 5.24
N GLN A 192 -16.05 -5.37 4.14
CA GLN A 192 -16.20 -6.03 2.85
C GLN A 192 -15.03 -5.64 1.95
N VAL A 193 -14.31 -6.64 1.44
CA VAL A 193 -13.24 -6.45 0.47
C VAL A 193 -13.86 -6.22 -0.90
N LEU A 194 -13.50 -5.11 -1.56
CA LEU A 194 -14.07 -4.72 -2.84
C LEU A 194 -13.21 -5.17 -4.02
N ALA A 195 -11.90 -4.93 -3.95
CA ALA A 195 -10.96 -5.31 -5.00
C ALA A 195 -9.54 -5.47 -4.44
N GLU A 196 -8.76 -6.34 -5.09
CA GLU A 196 -7.32 -6.49 -4.92
C GLU A 196 -6.64 -5.58 -5.95
N VAL A 197 -5.97 -4.54 -5.47
CA VAL A 197 -5.30 -3.54 -6.33
C VAL A 197 -3.89 -4.01 -6.67
N TYR A 198 -3.23 -4.67 -5.72
CA TYR A 198 -1.86 -5.15 -5.86
C TYR A 198 -1.66 -6.46 -5.08
N LEU A 199 -0.92 -7.38 -5.68
CA LEU A 199 -0.42 -8.59 -5.06
C LEU A 199 0.99 -8.90 -5.59
N GLU A 200 1.95 -9.08 -4.70
CA GLU A 200 3.29 -9.60 -5.01
C GLU A 200 3.67 -10.73 -4.07
N THR A 201 4.29 -11.77 -4.61
CA THR A 201 4.61 -13.01 -3.88
C THR A 201 5.97 -13.56 -4.25
N ALA A 202 6.47 -13.28 -5.46
CA ALA A 202 7.69 -13.86 -5.97
C ALA A 202 8.93 -13.24 -5.31
N ASP A 203 8.93 -11.92 -5.16
CA ASP A 203 10.06 -11.18 -4.57
C ASP A 203 10.10 -11.28 -3.03
N LEU A 204 9.12 -11.97 -2.44
CA LEU A 204 8.93 -12.14 -1.00
C LEU A 204 9.03 -13.60 -0.55
N ALA A 205 9.26 -14.52 -1.49
CA ALA A 205 9.71 -15.85 -1.16
C ALA A 205 11.14 -15.74 -0.58
N GLY A 206 11.39 -16.32 0.59
CA GLY A 206 12.76 -16.45 1.09
C GLY A 206 13.63 -17.18 0.06
N GLU A 207 14.92 -16.89 0.00
CA GLU A 207 15.85 -17.71 -0.80
C GLU A 207 15.67 -19.17 -0.38
N ALA A 208 15.35 -20.03 -1.36
CA ALA A 208 15.17 -21.47 -1.15
C ALA A 208 16.47 -22.19 -0.80
#